data_AF-A0A132NLI7-F1
#
_entry.id   AF-A0A132NLI7-F1
#
_cell.length_a   1.000
_cell.length_b   1.000
_cell.length_c   1.000
_cell.angle_alpha   90.00
_cell.angle_beta   90.00
_cell.angle_gamma   90.00
#
_symmetry.space_group_name_H-M   'P 1'
#
loop_
_entity.id
_entity.type
_entity.pdbx_description
1 polymer ?
#
loop_
_entity_poly.entity_id
_entity_poly.type
_entity_poly.pdbx_seq_one_letter_code
_entity_poly.pdbx_strand_id
1 'polypeptide(L)'
;HYGLPLITHTREQWERIDALPFRAAIKAGVDVIMTAHIVVPALDPAGDPATLSRPILTGLLREHLGYDGVVITDALDMAGVRQKYGDERVPVLAIKAGADMLLMPPDLDIAYRSVLAAVRSGEISQARLDESVLRILRLKAKRGLFADPYVDPGAAPGRVATPRHLAAAQRVADRTVTLIKDDARL
;
A
#
# COMPACT_ATOMS: atom_id res chain seq x y z
N HIS A 1 0.86 -5.15 13.06
CA HIS A 1 2.31 -5.32 13.31
C HIS A 1 2.60 -6.63 14.06
N TYR A 2 2.06 -6.87 15.26
CA TYR A 2 2.35 -8.08 16.05
C TYR A 2 1.52 -9.32 15.68
N GLY A 3 0.35 -9.12 15.08
CA GLY A 3 -0.55 -10.17 14.65
C GLY A 3 -1.25 -9.79 13.36
N LEU A 4 -2.14 -10.68 12.93
CA LEU A 4 -2.94 -10.53 11.72
C LEU A 4 -4.37 -10.08 12.09
N PRO A 5 -4.73 -8.80 11.86
CA PRO A 5 -6.06 -8.30 12.17
C PRO A 5 -7.11 -8.96 11.28
N LEU A 6 -8.29 -9.19 11.86
CA LEU A 6 -9.47 -9.73 11.19
C LEU A 6 -10.53 -8.65 11.06
N ILE A 7 -10.96 -8.36 9.83
CA ILE A 7 -12.15 -7.54 9.56
C ILE A 7 -13.31 -8.47 9.25
N THR A 8 -14.35 -8.41 10.07
CA THR A 8 -15.55 -9.26 9.98
C THR A 8 -16.70 -8.61 9.20
N HIS A 9 -16.46 -7.46 8.55
CA HIS A 9 -17.44 -6.81 7.70
C HIS A 9 -17.93 -7.76 6.59
N THR A 10 -19.23 -7.72 6.29
CA THR A 10 -19.77 -8.35 5.09
C THR A 10 -19.29 -7.62 3.84
N ARG A 11 -19.51 -8.22 2.67
CA ARG A 11 -19.20 -7.59 1.39
C ARG A 11 -19.95 -6.25 1.23
N GLU A 12 -21.21 -6.19 1.64
CA GLU A 12 -22.03 -4.98 1.56
C GLU A 12 -21.54 -3.89 2.52
N GLN A 13 -21.12 -4.27 3.72
CA GLN A 13 -20.51 -3.33 4.68
C GLN A 13 -19.20 -2.77 4.13
N TRP A 14 -18.34 -3.63 3.56
CA TRP A 14 -17.10 -3.19 2.92
C TRP A 14 -17.38 -2.21 1.78
N GLU A 15 -18.36 -2.50 0.92
CA GLU A 15 -18.70 -1.62 -0.21
C GLU A 15 -19.23 -0.25 0.23
N ARG A 16 -20.03 -0.23 1.30
CA ARG A 16 -20.69 1.00 1.78
C ARG A 16 -19.81 1.84 2.71
N ILE A 17 -18.84 1.23 3.40
CA ILE A 17 -18.05 1.89 4.44
C ILE A 17 -16.60 1.99 3.99
N ASP A 18 -15.95 0.85 3.80
CA ASP A 18 -14.49 0.78 3.63
C ASP A 18 -14.04 1.20 2.22
N ALA A 19 -14.83 0.89 1.19
CA ALA A 19 -14.48 1.13 -0.20
C ALA A 19 -14.56 2.61 -0.62
N LEU A 20 -15.38 3.41 0.08
CA LEU A 20 -15.64 4.80 -0.27
C LEU A 20 -14.37 5.66 -0.41
N PRO A 21 -13.45 5.70 0.59
CA PRO A 21 -12.21 6.47 0.46
C PRO A 21 -11.33 5.97 -0.69
N PHE A 22 -11.27 4.65 -0.95
CA PHE A 22 -10.49 4.12 -2.08
C PHE A 22 -11.08 4.55 -3.42
N ARG A 23 -12.41 4.45 -3.60
CA ARG A 23 -13.08 4.91 -4.83
C ARG A 23 -12.83 6.40 -5.08
N ALA A 24 -12.92 7.22 -4.04
CA ALA A 24 -12.67 8.65 -4.13
C ALA A 24 -11.20 8.94 -4.52
N ALA A 25 -10.24 8.28 -3.89
CA ALA A 25 -8.81 8.46 -4.19
C ALA A 25 -8.44 7.98 -5.60
N ILE A 26 -8.98 6.84 -6.04
CA ILE A 26 -8.79 6.32 -7.41
C ILE A 26 -9.34 7.31 -8.42
N LYS A 27 -10.58 7.82 -8.21
CA LYS A 27 -11.18 8.83 -9.08
C LYS A 27 -10.37 10.13 -9.11
N ALA A 28 -9.72 10.50 -8.01
CA ALA A 28 -8.83 11.66 -7.93
C ALA A 28 -7.43 11.42 -8.55
N GLY A 29 -7.15 10.21 -9.04
CA GLY A 29 -5.88 9.87 -9.69
C GLY A 29 -4.72 9.62 -8.73
N VAL A 30 -4.99 9.00 -7.57
CA VAL A 30 -3.95 8.53 -6.65
C VAL A 30 -2.93 7.65 -7.36
N ASP A 31 -1.66 7.85 -7.06
CA ASP A 31 -0.55 7.19 -7.77
C ASP A 31 -0.20 5.80 -7.24
N VAL A 32 -0.31 5.65 -5.91
CA VAL A 32 0.11 4.47 -5.17
C VAL A 32 -0.95 4.11 -4.15
N ILE A 33 -1.32 2.83 -4.08
CA ILE A 33 -2.16 2.26 -3.04
C ILE A 33 -1.34 1.19 -2.33
N MET A 34 -1.21 1.35 -1.01
CA MET A 34 -0.59 0.36 -0.14
C MET A 34 -1.65 -0.64 0.35
N THR A 35 -1.40 -1.93 0.19
CA THR A 35 -2.22 -2.97 0.81
C THR A 35 -1.83 -3.16 2.27
N ALA A 36 -2.76 -3.61 3.11
CA ALA A 36 -2.52 -3.92 4.51
C ALA A 36 -2.48 -5.45 4.76
N HIS A 37 -1.73 -5.88 5.76
CA HIS A 37 -1.73 -7.27 6.21
C HIS A 37 -2.93 -7.54 7.12
N ILE A 38 -4.12 -7.63 6.53
CA ILE A 38 -5.40 -7.88 7.22
C ILE A 38 -6.16 -9.01 6.54
N VAL A 39 -6.91 -9.79 7.29
CA VAL A 39 -7.79 -10.84 6.75
C VAL A 39 -9.21 -10.30 6.66
N VAL A 40 -9.86 -10.50 5.52
CA VAL A 40 -11.25 -10.10 5.28
C VAL A 40 -12.00 -11.27 4.65
N PRO A 41 -12.57 -12.20 5.45
CA PRO A 41 -13.13 -13.45 4.93
C PRO A 41 -14.26 -13.25 3.92
N ALA A 42 -15.01 -12.14 4.04
CA ALA A 42 -16.07 -11.78 3.11
C ALA A 42 -15.56 -11.39 1.70
N LEU A 43 -14.28 -11.04 1.56
CA LEU A 43 -13.64 -10.72 0.28
C LEU A 43 -12.76 -11.87 -0.24
N ASP A 44 -12.16 -12.63 0.68
CA ASP A 44 -11.40 -13.84 0.35
C ASP A 44 -11.58 -14.92 1.45
N PRO A 45 -12.34 -16.00 1.17
CA PRO A 45 -12.59 -17.05 2.15
C PRO A 45 -11.35 -17.92 2.44
N ALA A 46 -10.27 -17.82 1.64
CA ALA A 46 -9.03 -18.57 1.90
C ALA A 46 -8.30 -18.11 3.17
N GLY A 47 -8.71 -16.96 3.73
CA GLY A 47 -8.16 -16.42 4.97
C GLY A 47 -6.75 -15.86 4.81
N ASP A 48 -6.31 -15.61 3.58
CA ASP A 48 -5.03 -14.97 3.32
C ASP A 48 -5.09 -13.47 3.66
N PRO A 49 -3.98 -12.88 4.15
CA PRO A 49 -3.88 -11.44 4.27
C PRO A 49 -4.17 -10.78 2.91
N ALA A 50 -4.82 -9.62 2.91
CA ALA A 50 -5.16 -8.87 1.69
C ALA A 50 -3.95 -8.64 0.77
N THR A 51 -2.74 -8.55 1.34
CA THR A 51 -1.48 -8.45 0.60
C THR A 51 -1.14 -9.68 -0.28
N LEU A 52 -1.60 -10.86 0.11
CA LEU A 52 -1.36 -12.13 -0.60
C LEU A 52 -2.61 -12.63 -1.33
N SER A 53 -3.72 -11.90 -1.24
CA SER A 53 -5.00 -12.29 -1.81
C SER A 53 -5.16 -11.77 -3.24
N ARG A 54 -5.15 -12.69 -4.21
CA ARG A 54 -5.51 -12.36 -5.61
C ARG A 54 -6.95 -11.86 -5.75
N PRO A 55 -7.96 -12.44 -5.08
CA PRO A 55 -9.32 -11.90 -5.08
C PRO A 55 -9.37 -10.42 -4.67
N ILE A 56 -8.57 -10.01 -3.69
CA ILE A 56 -8.55 -8.62 -3.21
C ILE A 56 -7.70 -7.71 -4.11
N LEU A 57 -6.42 -8.02 -4.34
CA LEU A 57 -5.55 -7.08 -5.07
C LEU A 57 -5.87 -7.02 -6.57
N THR A 58 -6.15 -8.17 -7.20
CA THR A 58 -6.49 -8.20 -8.62
C THR A 58 -7.99 -8.05 -8.81
N GLY A 59 -8.79 -8.95 -8.23
CA GLY A 59 -10.24 -8.98 -8.48
C GLY A 59 -10.98 -7.73 -7.98
N LEU A 60 -10.67 -7.27 -6.78
CA LEU A 60 -11.34 -6.12 -6.20
C LEU A 60 -10.68 -4.81 -6.61
N LEU A 61 -9.38 -4.65 -6.34
CA LEU A 61 -8.71 -3.37 -6.54
C LEU A 61 -8.46 -3.05 -8.02
N ARG A 62 -7.89 -3.97 -8.80
CA ARG A 62 -7.62 -3.71 -10.22
C ARG A 62 -8.86 -3.83 -11.09
N GLU A 63 -9.60 -4.93 -10.97
CA GLU A 63 -10.73 -5.22 -11.88
C GLU A 63 -11.99 -4.45 -11.45
N HIS A 64 -12.48 -4.62 -10.21
CA HIS A 64 -13.74 -4.01 -9.80
C HIS A 64 -13.64 -2.50 -9.50
N LEU A 65 -12.56 -2.03 -8.86
CA LEU A 65 -12.35 -0.61 -8.58
C LEU A 65 -11.62 0.13 -9.73
N GLY A 66 -11.07 -0.60 -10.71
CA GLY A 66 -10.43 0.00 -11.89
C GLY A 66 -9.08 0.67 -11.61
N TYR A 67 -8.35 0.24 -10.59
CA TYR A 67 -7.07 0.88 -10.24
C TYR A 67 -5.90 0.38 -11.12
N ASP A 68 -5.33 1.30 -11.89
CA ASP A 68 -4.16 1.03 -12.75
C ASP A 68 -2.84 1.67 -12.26
N GLY A 69 -2.85 2.30 -11.08
CA GLY A 69 -1.63 2.79 -10.45
C GLY A 69 -0.78 1.68 -9.83
N VAL A 70 0.27 2.08 -9.10
CA VAL A 70 1.18 1.15 -8.43
C VAL A 70 0.52 0.59 -7.16
N VAL A 71 0.54 -0.74 -7.01
CA VAL A 71 0.17 -1.43 -5.77
C VAL A 71 1.45 -1.80 -5.04
N ILE A 72 1.62 -1.29 -3.81
CA ILE A 72 2.77 -1.61 -2.96
C ILE A 72 2.28 -2.40 -1.73
N THR A 73 3.07 -3.36 -1.27
CA THR A 73 2.76 -4.04 0.00
C THR A 73 2.96 -3.11 1.20
N ASP A 74 2.29 -3.40 2.32
CA ASP A 74 2.83 -2.99 3.62
C ASP A 74 4.19 -3.68 3.85
N ALA A 75 4.91 -3.27 4.88
CA ALA A 75 6.24 -3.78 5.18
C ALA A 75 6.19 -5.31 5.42
N LEU A 76 6.85 -6.07 4.53
CA LEU A 76 6.79 -7.52 4.54
C LEU A 76 7.55 -8.18 5.70
N ASP A 77 8.39 -7.41 6.40
CA ASP A 77 9.05 -7.85 7.63
C ASP A 77 8.08 -7.96 8.82
N MET A 78 6.89 -7.36 8.74
CA MET A 78 5.83 -7.44 9.75
C MET A 78 5.37 -8.89 9.96
N ALA A 79 5.17 -9.26 11.24
CA ALA A 79 4.82 -10.63 11.62
C ALA A 79 3.51 -11.14 10.99
N GLY A 80 2.54 -10.25 10.74
CA GLY A 80 1.20 -10.62 10.27
C GLY A 80 1.17 -11.37 8.94
N VAL A 81 1.95 -10.92 7.94
CA VAL A 81 1.94 -11.55 6.59
C VAL A 81 2.72 -12.87 6.54
N ARG A 82 3.60 -13.07 7.52
CA ARG A 82 4.55 -14.20 7.60
C ARG A 82 4.02 -15.38 8.42
N GLN A 83 2.82 -15.27 9.00
CA GLN A 83 2.29 -16.34 9.89
C GLN A 83 1.97 -17.63 9.14
N LYS A 84 1.42 -17.51 7.93
CA LYS A 84 0.99 -18.67 7.12
C LYS A 84 2.06 -19.13 6.13
N TYR A 85 2.91 -18.21 5.68
CA TYR A 85 3.93 -18.44 4.67
C TYR A 85 5.27 -17.87 5.10
N GLY A 86 6.35 -18.59 4.82
CA GLY A 86 7.71 -18.12 5.09
C GLY A 86 8.19 -17.06 4.10
N ASP A 87 9.36 -16.49 4.40
CA ASP A 87 9.97 -15.35 3.71
C ASP A 87 10.27 -15.62 2.22
N GLU A 88 10.41 -16.89 1.84
CA GLU A 88 10.56 -17.30 0.44
C GLU A 88 9.25 -17.21 -0.36
N ARG A 89 8.11 -17.49 0.28
CA ARG A 89 6.82 -17.60 -0.41
C ARG A 89 6.04 -16.29 -0.42
N VAL A 90 6.15 -15.49 0.63
CA VAL A 90 5.46 -14.20 0.75
C VAL A 90 5.70 -13.27 -0.45
N PRO A 91 6.95 -13.02 -0.91
CA PRO A 91 7.24 -12.20 -2.09
C PRO A 91 6.56 -12.71 -3.37
N VAL A 92 6.62 -14.02 -3.59
CA VAL A 92 6.04 -14.68 -4.78
C VAL A 92 4.52 -14.54 -4.75
N LEU A 93 3.89 -14.83 -3.61
CA LEU A 93 2.45 -14.74 -3.45
C LEU A 93 1.94 -13.30 -3.58
N ALA A 94 2.64 -12.31 -3.05
CA ALA A 94 2.26 -10.90 -3.19
C ALA A 94 2.25 -10.44 -4.66
N ILE A 95 3.28 -10.80 -5.45
CA ILE A 95 3.31 -10.50 -6.89
C ILE A 95 2.17 -11.21 -7.62
N LYS A 96 1.95 -12.50 -7.33
CA LYS A 96 0.84 -13.28 -7.92
C LYS A 96 -0.53 -12.72 -7.55
N ALA A 97 -0.67 -12.16 -6.36
CA ALA A 97 -1.89 -11.53 -5.89
C ALA A 97 -2.20 -10.24 -6.67
N GLY A 98 -1.18 -9.48 -7.05
CA GLY A 98 -1.34 -8.25 -7.84
C GLY A 98 -0.45 -7.09 -7.41
N ALA A 99 0.42 -7.27 -6.41
CA ALA A 99 1.36 -6.23 -6.00
C ALA A 99 2.41 -5.97 -7.08
N ASP A 100 2.79 -4.70 -7.25
CA ASP A 100 3.86 -4.28 -8.16
C ASP A 100 5.19 -4.09 -7.44
N MET A 101 5.13 -3.64 -6.18
CA MET A 101 6.30 -3.36 -5.35
C MET A 101 6.20 -4.08 -4.00
N LEU A 102 7.30 -4.68 -3.59
CA LEU A 102 7.45 -5.35 -2.30
C LEU A 102 8.19 -4.41 -1.34
N LEU A 103 7.51 -3.94 -0.31
CA LEU A 103 8.07 -3.04 0.68
C LEU A 103 8.76 -3.83 1.79
N MET A 104 10.02 -3.50 2.08
CA MET A 104 10.79 -4.03 3.22
C MET A 104 10.66 -5.56 3.41
N PRO A 105 11.06 -6.39 2.41
CA PRO A 105 11.25 -7.80 2.68
C PRO A 105 12.27 -7.98 3.81
N PRO A 106 12.04 -8.92 4.75
CA PRO A 106 12.95 -9.13 5.89
C PRO A 106 14.37 -9.52 5.45
N ASP A 107 14.47 -10.27 4.35
CA ASP A 107 15.73 -10.60 3.67
C ASP A 107 15.52 -10.39 2.15
N LEU A 108 16.26 -9.43 1.59
CA LEU A 108 16.15 -9.07 0.18
C LEU A 108 16.71 -10.17 -0.75
N ASP A 109 17.78 -10.86 -0.34
CA ASP A 109 18.42 -11.88 -1.17
C ASP A 109 17.55 -13.14 -1.28
N ILE A 110 16.86 -13.49 -0.19
CA ILE A 110 15.84 -14.54 -0.19
C ILE A 110 14.69 -14.12 -1.11
N ALA A 111 14.12 -12.93 -0.90
CA ALA A 111 12.98 -12.47 -1.70
C ALA A 111 13.30 -12.42 -3.20
N TYR A 112 14.47 -11.87 -3.57
CA TYR A 112 14.93 -11.81 -4.95
C TYR A 112 15.09 -13.20 -5.56
N ARG A 113 15.79 -14.12 -4.88
CA ARG A 113 16.02 -15.48 -5.40
C ARG A 113 14.72 -16.26 -5.53
N SER A 114 13.78 -16.12 -4.59
CA SER A 114 12.49 -16.80 -4.65
C SER A 114 11.62 -16.29 -5.79
N VAL A 115 11.57 -14.97 -6.02
CA VAL A 115 10.86 -14.40 -7.18
C VAL A 115 11.52 -14.83 -8.49
N LEU A 116 12.86 -14.77 -8.58
CA LEU A 116 13.59 -15.22 -9.76
C LEU A 116 13.34 -16.69 -10.07
N ALA A 117 13.33 -17.56 -9.05
CA ALA A 117 13.02 -18.98 -9.19
C ALA A 117 11.58 -19.19 -9.68
N ALA A 118 10.60 -18.47 -9.12
CA ALA A 118 9.20 -18.53 -9.53
C ALA A 118 8.98 -18.06 -10.98
N VAL A 119 9.78 -17.10 -11.46
CA VAL A 119 9.74 -16.67 -12.87
C VAL A 119 10.35 -17.73 -13.78
N ARG A 120 11.53 -18.25 -13.42
CA ARG A 120 12.22 -19.29 -14.19
C ARG A 120 11.43 -20.59 -14.29
N SER A 121 10.65 -20.93 -13.25
CA SER A 121 9.77 -22.10 -13.26
C SER A 121 8.45 -21.86 -14.01
N GLY A 122 8.12 -20.62 -14.37
CA GLY A 122 6.86 -20.24 -14.99
C GLY A 122 5.70 -20.04 -14.02
N GLU A 123 5.93 -20.12 -12.69
CA GLU A 123 4.90 -19.78 -11.69
C GLU A 123 4.47 -18.30 -11.78
N ILE A 124 5.42 -17.41 -12.07
CA ILE A 124 5.16 -16.01 -12.44
C ILE A 124 5.55 -15.83 -13.90
N SER A 125 4.60 -15.41 -14.73
CA SER A 125 4.91 -15.10 -16.13
C SER A 125 5.75 -13.83 -16.25
N GLN A 126 6.61 -13.76 -17.26
CA GLN A 126 7.35 -12.53 -17.55
C GLN A 126 6.42 -11.34 -17.83
N ALA A 127 5.33 -11.58 -18.56
CA ALA A 127 4.31 -10.56 -18.84
C ALA A 127 3.74 -9.94 -17.54
N ARG A 128 3.52 -10.76 -16.50
CA ARG A 128 3.05 -10.27 -15.20
C ARG A 128 4.06 -9.31 -14.56
N LEU A 129 5.37 -9.58 -14.67
CA LEU A 129 6.40 -8.66 -14.18
C LEU A 129 6.47 -7.39 -15.03
N ASP A 130 6.40 -7.52 -16.35
CA ASP A 130 6.44 -6.38 -17.27
C ASP A 130 5.31 -5.39 -16.98
N GLU A 131 4.11 -5.89 -16.66
CA GLU A 131 2.99 -5.05 -16.21
C GLU A 131 3.32 -4.23 -14.95
N SER A 132 3.90 -4.86 -13.92
CA SER A 132 4.32 -4.17 -12.69
C SER A 132 5.38 -3.12 -12.99
N VAL A 133 6.43 -3.51 -13.72
CA VAL A 133 7.56 -2.64 -14.05
C VAL A 133 7.09 -1.45 -14.87
N LEU A 134 6.18 -1.65 -15.84
CA LEU A 134 5.62 -0.56 -16.63
C LEU A 134 4.87 0.46 -15.76
N ARG A 135 4.08 0.03 -14.77
CA ARG A 135 3.42 0.95 -13.82
C ARG A 135 4.43 1.75 -13.00
N ILE A 136 5.49 1.08 -12.51
CA ILE A 136 6.56 1.74 -11.75
C ILE A 136 7.29 2.76 -12.62
N LEU A 137 7.63 2.42 -13.86
CA LEU A 137 8.30 3.32 -14.79
C LEU A 137 7.41 4.51 -15.19
N ARG A 138 6.12 4.29 -15.43
CA ARG A 138 5.13 5.36 -15.66
C ARG A 138 5.06 6.32 -14.48
N LEU A 139 5.04 5.80 -13.25
CA LEU A 139 5.06 6.63 -12.03
C LEU A 139 6.35 7.45 -11.93
N LYS A 140 7.52 6.82 -12.13
CA LYS A 140 8.82 7.52 -12.12
C LYS A 140 8.86 8.64 -13.16
N ALA A 141 8.37 8.38 -14.37
CA ALA A 141 8.26 9.37 -15.44
C ALA A 141 7.29 10.51 -15.07
N LYS A 142 6.09 10.19 -14.56
CA LYS A 142 5.09 11.16 -14.09
C LYS A 142 5.65 12.11 -13.02
N ARG A 143 6.55 11.62 -12.18
CA ARG A 143 7.19 12.39 -11.10
C ARG A 143 8.52 13.05 -11.51
N GLY A 144 8.87 13.02 -12.79
CA GLY A 144 10.06 13.72 -13.32
C GLY A 144 11.40 13.07 -12.99
N LEU A 145 11.41 11.84 -12.46
CA LEU A 145 12.62 11.19 -11.95
C LEU A 145 13.62 10.76 -13.03
N PHE A 146 13.26 10.87 -14.31
CA PHE A 146 14.19 10.63 -15.44
C PHE A 146 14.74 11.93 -16.04
N ALA A 147 14.13 13.08 -15.77
CA ALA A 147 14.51 14.36 -16.37
C ALA A 147 15.42 15.16 -15.43
N ASP A 148 14.99 15.35 -14.18
CA ASP A 148 15.75 16.11 -13.18
C ASP A 148 15.47 15.53 -11.77
N PRO A 149 16.15 14.43 -11.38
CA PRO A 149 15.84 13.72 -10.14
C PRO A 149 16.52 14.32 -8.90
N TYR A 150 17.45 15.26 -9.08
CA TYR A 150 18.28 15.76 -8.00
C TYR A 150 17.75 17.08 -7.46
N VAL A 151 17.96 17.30 -6.16
CA VAL A 151 17.62 18.55 -5.47
C VAL A 151 18.83 19.00 -4.68
N ASP A 152 19.00 20.30 -4.48
CA ASP A 152 20.02 20.86 -3.60
C ASP A 152 19.66 20.56 -2.13
N PRO A 153 20.42 19.70 -1.41
CA PRO A 153 20.16 19.42 -0.01
C PRO A 153 20.39 20.65 0.88
N GLY A 154 21.25 21.58 0.46
CA GLY A 154 21.54 22.82 1.18
C GLY A 154 20.33 23.77 1.24
N ALA A 155 19.36 23.62 0.33
CA ALA A 155 18.11 24.37 0.36
C ALA A 155 17.09 23.83 1.38
N ALA A 156 17.32 22.64 1.97
CA ALA A 156 16.37 21.99 2.86
C ALA A 156 15.99 22.84 4.10
N PRO A 157 16.92 23.51 4.82
CA PRO A 157 16.57 24.35 5.97
C PRO A 157 15.61 25.50 5.64
N GLY A 158 15.64 26.01 4.40
CA GLY A 158 14.73 27.05 3.92
C GLY A 158 13.37 26.51 3.42
N ARG A 159 13.20 25.19 3.35
CA ARG A 159 11.99 24.54 2.79
C ARG A 159 11.29 23.62 3.80
N VAL A 160 12.01 23.01 4.73
CA VAL A 160 11.49 22.09 5.75
C VAL A 160 11.36 22.84 7.08
N ALA A 161 10.29 22.59 7.83
CA ALA A 161 10.05 23.20 9.16
C ALA A 161 10.15 24.74 9.19
N THR A 162 9.81 25.41 8.08
CA THR A 162 9.82 26.87 8.00
C THR A 162 8.80 27.49 8.96
N PRO A 163 8.96 28.78 9.34
CA PRO A 163 7.97 29.48 10.16
C PRO A 163 6.54 29.41 9.59
N ARG A 164 6.39 29.44 8.25
CA ARG A 164 5.10 29.27 7.58
C ARG A 164 4.51 27.88 7.81
N HIS A 165 5.32 26.83 7.72
CA HIS A 165 4.88 25.46 7.95
C HIS A 165 4.48 25.25 9.42
N LEU A 166 5.27 25.75 10.36
CA LEU A 166 4.97 25.66 11.79
C LEU A 166 3.70 26.42 12.15
N ALA A 167 3.51 27.64 11.61
CA ALA A 167 2.27 28.38 11.81
C ALA A 167 1.05 27.68 11.19
N ALA A 168 1.21 27.01 10.05
CA ALA A 168 0.14 26.21 9.46
C ALA A 168 -0.19 24.99 10.33
N ALA A 169 0.82 24.29 10.85
CA ALA A 169 0.64 23.17 11.77
C ALA A 169 -0.10 23.61 13.05
N GLN A 170 0.29 24.75 13.63
CA GLN A 170 -0.40 25.32 14.79
C GLN A 170 -1.87 25.63 14.48
N ARG A 171 -2.17 26.31 13.36
CA ARG A 171 -3.56 26.60 12.98
C ARG A 171 -4.41 25.36 12.78
N VAL A 172 -3.84 24.27 12.27
CA VAL A 172 -4.55 22.99 12.17
C VAL A 172 -4.79 22.44 13.58
N ALA A 173 -3.75 22.39 14.43
CA ALA A 173 -3.85 21.89 15.79
C ALA A 173 -4.90 22.65 16.63
N ASP A 174 -4.90 23.99 16.58
CA ASP A 174 -5.87 24.84 17.28
C ASP A 174 -7.32 24.50 16.91
N ARG A 175 -7.56 24.03 15.69
CA ARG A 175 -8.88 23.65 15.17
C ARG A 175 -9.25 22.20 15.41
N THR A 176 -8.36 21.40 16.01
CA THR A 176 -8.64 20.00 16.38
C THR A 176 -9.13 19.85 17.81
N VAL A 177 -8.88 20.83 18.69
CA VAL A 177 -9.35 20.79 20.07
C VAL A 177 -10.87 20.83 20.08
N THR A 178 -11.47 19.75 20.58
CA THR A 178 -12.92 19.62 20.69
C THR A 178 -13.30 19.57 22.16
N LEU A 179 -13.89 20.64 22.67
CA LEU A 179 -14.41 20.68 24.04
C LEU A 179 -15.66 19.81 24.14
N ILE A 180 -15.56 18.68 24.85
CA ILE A 180 -16.67 17.75 25.03
C ILE A 180 -17.59 18.18 26.18
N LYS A 181 -17.03 18.80 27.22
CA LYS A 181 -17.76 19.26 28.41
C LYS A 181 -17.02 20.41 29.08
N ASP A 182 -17.75 21.45 29.49
CA ASP A 182 -17.27 22.50 30.38
C ASP A 182 -18.36 22.89 31.38
N ASP A 183 -18.30 22.28 32.57
CA ASP A 183 -19.25 22.53 33.65
C ASP A 183 -18.98 23.85 34.38
N ALA A 184 -17.75 24.38 34.28
CA ALA A 184 -17.32 25.57 34.99
C ALA A 184 -17.59 26.87 34.22
N ARG A 185 -17.90 26.79 32.90
CA ARG A 185 -18.18 27.91 31.99
C ARG A 185 -17.11 29.00 32.05
N LEU A 186 -15.84 28.61 31.88
CA LEU A 186 -14.75 29.58 31.74
C LEU A 186 -14.81 30.30 30.39
#